data_AF-A0AAV4BVY6-F1
#
_entry.id   AF-A0AAV4BVY6-F1
#
_cell.length_a   1.000
_cell.length_b   1.000
_cell.length_c   1.000
_cell.angle_alpha   90.00
_cell.angle_beta   90.00
_cell.angle_gamma   90.00
#
_symmetry.space_group_name_H-M   'P 1'
#
loop_
_entity.id
_entity.type
_entity.pdbx_description
1 polymer ?
#
loop_
_entity_poly.entity_id
_entity_poly.type
_entity_poly.pdbx_seq_one_letter_code
_entity_poly.pdbx_strand_id
1 'polypeptide(L)'
;MLTEDHKLQRVEISQRLLQRCQQDNGDEDTTRIGEGPGGDFQANNNLFDNLITGDETWVHLNTPETKRDSMTWKHPSSPVTKKFKVQRSAAKVMATVFWDAKGVILLDILPQGQCINAARYCSTLDRLKEAIRRKRPGFLRRGVVPQYDNATPHSANVTQQWLQRYGWEILPHPAHSPDLAPSDFHLFGPLKRHLGGMAFEIEDDLISELRNWFDNLDVDFFRVGINSLLSRWQKCIDLYGDNVEK
;
A
#
# COMPACT_ATOMS: atom_id res chain seq x y z
N MET A 1 7.20 15.44 14.20
CA MET A 1 8.41 14.86 14.84
C MET A 1 7.91 13.67 15.65
N LEU A 2 8.53 12.49 15.50
CA LEU A 2 8.14 11.29 16.25
C LEU A 2 8.50 11.49 17.73
N THR A 3 7.68 10.94 18.64
CA THR A 3 8.00 10.88 20.07
C THR A 3 8.90 9.69 20.34
N GLU A 4 9.56 9.64 21.49
CA GLU A 4 10.37 8.47 21.88
C GLU A 4 9.53 7.18 21.93
N ASP A 5 8.30 7.25 22.41
CA ASP A 5 7.37 6.11 22.39
C ASP A 5 7.07 5.63 20.95
N HIS A 6 6.87 6.57 20.01
CA HIS A 6 6.70 6.20 18.60
C HIS A 6 7.95 5.53 18.04
N LYS A 7 9.15 6.01 18.37
CA LYS A 7 10.41 5.42 17.92
C LYS A 7 10.62 4.01 18.48
N LEU A 8 10.37 3.82 19.78
CA LEU A 8 10.46 2.51 20.42
C LEU A 8 9.49 1.51 19.80
N GLN A 9 8.22 1.90 19.60
CA GLN A 9 7.23 1.06 18.93
C GLN A 9 7.68 0.69 17.50
N ARG A 10 8.24 1.64 16.75
CA ARG A 10 8.75 1.39 15.39
C ARG A 10 9.89 0.38 15.38
N VAL A 11 10.82 0.46 16.32
CA VAL A 11 11.92 -0.51 16.47
C VAL A 11 11.38 -1.88 16.84
N GLU A 12 10.52 -1.97 17.86
CA GLU A 12 9.96 -3.24 18.34
C GLU A 12 9.20 -3.98 17.23
N ILE A 13 8.30 -3.28 16.53
CA ILE A 13 7.54 -3.87 15.43
C ILE A 13 8.46 -4.28 14.29
N SER A 14 9.42 -3.44 13.90
CA SER A 14 10.37 -3.77 12.82
C SER A 14 11.23 -5.00 13.16
N GLN A 15 11.70 -5.12 14.40
CA GLN A 15 12.46 -6.29 14.87
C GLN A 15 11.61 -7.56 14.81
N ARG A 16 10.37 -7.50 15.30
CA ARG A 16 9.44 -8.63 15.26
C ARG A 16 9.15 -9.09 13.83
N LEU A 17 8.97 -8.14 12.91
CA LEU A 17 8.71 -8.43 11.49
C LEU A 17 9.92 -9.08 10.81
N LEU A 18 11.14 -8.59 11.06
CA LEU A 18 12.36 -9.22 10.53
C LEU A 18 12.57 -10.63 11.09
N GLN A 19 12.33 -10.84 12.39
CA GLN A 19 12.40 -12.17 13.01
C GLN A 19 11.40 -13.15 12.37
N ARG A 20 10.16 -12.70 12.13
CA ARG A 20 9.15 -13.51 11.43
C ARG A 20 9.64 -13.93 10.04
N CYS A 21 10.20 -13.01 9.26
CA CYS A 21 10.77 -13.33 7.95
C CYS A 21 11.95 -14.32 8.02
N GLN A 22 12.75 -14.28 9.09
CA GLN A 22 13.87 -15.21 9.27
C GLN A 22 13.40 -16.61 9.67
N GLN A 23 12.36 -16.72 10.49
CA GLN A 23 11.74 -18.00 10.86
C GLN A 23 11.09 -18.67 9.66
N ASP A 24 10.39 -17.90 8.82
CA ASP A 24 9.79 -18.41 7.57
C ASP A 24 10.84 -18.97 6.59
N ASN A 25 12.09 -18.49 6.64
CA ASN A 25 13.21 -18.97 5.81
C ASN A 25 14.06 -20.07 6.49
N GLY A 26 13.86 -20.33 7.79
CA GLY A 26 14.70 -21.22 8.60
C GLY A 26 14.27 -22.69 8.59
N ASP A 27 13.07 -23.00 8.07
CA ASP A 27 12.53 -24.36 7.95
C ASP A 27 13.03 -25.10 6.68
N GLU A 28 14.14 -24.68 6.08
CA GLU A 28 14.71 -25.31 4.87
C GLU A 28 15.63 -26.52 5.15
N ASP A 29 16.01 -26.80 6.40
CA ASP A 29 16.98 -27.87 6.74
C ASP A 29 16.39 -29.08 7.49
N THR A 30 15.28 -29.65 6.98
CA THR A 30 14.91 -31.05 7.31
C THR A 30 14.34 -31.80 6.10
N THR A 31 15.12 -31.90 5.02
CA THR A 31 14.83 -32.92 4.01
C THR A 31 15.32 -34.28 4.51
N ARG A 32 14.52 -34.96 5.35
CA ARG A 32 14.60 -36.43 5.49
C ARG A 32 13.63 -37.05 4.49
N ILE A 33 14.23 -37.77 3.55
CA ILE A 33 13.62 -38.57 2.49
C ILE A 33 12.52 -39.47 3.08
N GLY A 34 11.30 -39.33 2.57
CA GLY A 34 10.17 -40.18 2.90
C GLY A 34 9.15 -40.16 1.77
N GLU A 35 9.32 -41.07 0.81
CA GLU A 35 8.37 -41.30 -0.30
C GLU A 35 7.07 -41.90 0.25
N GLY A 36 5.95 -41.20 0.02
CA GLY A 36 4.59 -41.70 0.27
C GLY A 36 3.56 -40.90 -0.54
N PRO A 37 2.55 -41.53 -1.17
CA PRO A 37 1.59 -40.84 -2.00
C PRO A 37 0.49 -40.23 -1.13
N GLY A 38 0.73 -39.02 -0.66
CA GLY A 38 -0.24 -38.27 0.17
C GLY A 38 0.38 -37.04 0.84
N GLY A 39 1.39 -36.43 0.22
CA GLY A 39 2.12 -35.32 0.81
C GLY A 39 1.22 -34.10 1.03
N ASP A 40 0.92 -33.83 2.30
CA ASP A 40 0.50 -32.50 2.73
C ASP A 40 1.53 -31.49 2.22
N PHE A 41 1.04 -30.56 1.41
CA PHE A 41 1.84 -29.51 0.81
C PHE A 41 2.29 -28.56 1.93
N GLN A 42 3.49 -28.77 2.49
CA GLN A 42 4.13 -27.76 3.33
C GLN A 42 4.47 -26.57 2.44
N ALA A 43 3.58 -25.57 2.46
CA ALA A 43 3.79 -24.31 1.78
C ALA A 43 5.02 -23.64 2.40
N ASN A 44 6.08 -23.47 1.60
CA ASN A 44 7.18 -22.57 1.92
C ASN A 44 6.58 -21.17 2.10
N ASN A 45 6.49 -20.68 3.35
CA ASN A 45 5.54 -19.64 3.73
C ASN A 45 6.25 -18.31 3.95
N ASN A 46 6.95 -17.81 2.94
CA ASN A 46 7.52 -16.47 2.99
C ASN A 46 6.40 -15.45 3.21
N LEU A 47 6.47 -14.66 4.31
CA LEU A 47 5.52 -13.60 4.65
C LEU A 47 5.04 -12.78 3.45
N PHE A 48 5.93 -12.45 2.52
CA PHE A 48 5.62 -11.61 1.36
C PHE A 48 4.74 -12.30 0.30
N ASP A 49 4.69 -13.63 0.26
CA ASP A 49 3.83 -14.36 -0.66
C ASP A 49 2.34 -14.27 -0.29
N ASN A 50 2.07 -13.94 0.97
CA ASN A 50 0.72 -13.79 1.54
C ASN A 50 0.40 -12.34 1.92
N LEU A 51 1.34 -11.41 1.73
CA LEU A 51 1.17 -9.99 2.04
C LEU A 51 0.28 -9.29 1.01
N ILE A 52 -0.73 -8.59 1.50
CA ILE A 52 -1.48 -7.58 0.73
C ILE A 52 -1.33 -6.26 1.46
N THR A 53 -0.89 -5.22 0.78
CA THR A 53 -0.86 -3.87 1.34
C THR A 53 -2.03 -3.07 0.80
N GLY A 54 -2.61 -2.22 1.65
CA GLY A 54 -3.76 -1.40 1.32
C GLY A 54 -3.64 -0.02 1.94
N ASP A 55 -4.02 1.01 1.20
CA ASP A 55 -4.10 2.37 1.75
C ASP A 55 -5.02 3.28 0.91
N GLU A 56 -5.42 4.39 1.52
CA GLU A 56 -6.26 5.43 0.95
C GLU A 56 -5.45 6.63 0.45
N THR A 57 -5.86 7.18 -0.70
CA THR A 57 -5.31 8.46 -1.15
C THR A 57 -6.38 9.36 -1.76
N TRP A 58 -6.26 10.66 -1.48
CA TRP A 58 -7.08 11.67 -2.12
C TRP A 58 -6.53 12.00 -3.50
N VAL A 59 -7.38 11.86 -4.52
CA VAL A 59 -7.11 12.26 -5.90
C VAL A 59 -8.05 13.39 -6.29
N HIS A 60 -7.51 14.42 -6.96
CA HIS A 60 -8.26 15.62 -7.32
C HIS A 60 -8.57 15.59 -8.82
N LEU A 61 -9.75 16.07 -9.20
CA LEU A 61 -10.11 16.26 -10.61
C LEU A 61 -9.16 17.24 -11.30
N ASN A 62 -8.66 18.26 -10.57
CA ASN A 62 -7.62 19.14 -11.06
C ASN A 62 -6.41 19.07 -10.14
N THR A 63 -5.32 18.52 -10.66
CA THR A 63 -4.02 18.50 -9.98
C THR A 63 -3.07 19.43 -10.74
N PRO A 64 -2.91 20.70 -10.32
CA PRO A 64 -2.03 21.64 -11.00
C PRO A 64 -0.59 21.15 -10.92
N GLU A 65 0.17 21.38 -12.00
CA GLU A 65 1.62 21.12 -12.01
C GLU A 65 2.31 21.81 -10.84
N THR A 66 3.30 21.14 -10.24
CA THR A 66 4.12 21.82 -9.24
C THR A 66 5.07 22.82 -9.91
N LYS A 67 5.58 23.77 -9.13
CA LYS A 67 6.62 24.70 -9.61
C LYS A 67 7.89 23.97 -10.08
N ARG A 68 8.19 22.79 -9.54
CA ARG A 68 9.35 21.98 -9.94
C ARG A 68 9.11 21.30 -11.29
N ASP A 69 7.90 20.78 -11.52
CA ASP A 69 7.53 20.09 -12.77
C ASP A 69 7.41 21.07 -13.95
N SER A 70 7.10 22.34 -13.67
CA SER A 70 6.97 23.40 -14.68
C SER A 70 8.27 24.18 -14.96
N MET A 71 9.40 23.75 -14.41
CA MET A 71 10.70 24.35 -14.72
C MET A 71 11.11 24.02 -16.14
N THR A 72 11.15 25.05 -16.99
CA THR A 72 11.73 25.00 -18.33
C THR A 72 13.05 25.76 -18.32
N TRP A 73 14.11 25.13 -18.82
CA TRP A 73 15.41 25.80 -18.99
C TRP A 73 15.26 26.92 -20.03
N LYS A 74 15.47 28.16 -19.60
CA LYS A 74 15.40 29.36 -20.45
C LYS A 74 16.66 30.20 -20.28
N HIS A 75 17.02 30.95 -21.31
CA HIS A 75 18.11 31.92 -21.23
C HIS A 75 17.77 33.06 -20.23
N PRO A 76 18.77 33.67 -19.57
CA PRO A 76 18.56 34.71 -18.55
C PRO A 76 17.76 35.94 -19.04
N SER A 77 17.74 36.19 -20.35
CA SER A 77 17.02 37.29 -20.99
C SER A 77 15.58 36.94 -21.40
N SER A 78 15.13 35.70 -21.21
CA SER A 78 13.76 35.29 -21.59
C SER A 78 12.71 35.78 -20.59
N PRO A 79 11.54 36.25 -21.06
CA PRO A 79 10.43 36.60 -20.19
C PRO A 79 10.02 35.41 -19.31
N VAL A 80 9.89 35.64 -18.00
CA VAL A 80 9.35 34.65 -17.06
C VAL A 80 7.90 34.40 -17.41
N THR A 81 7.55 33.14 -17.70
CA THR A 81 6.15 32.74 -17.93
C THR A 81 5.39 32.96 -16.62
N LYS A 82 4.50 33.96 -16.57
CA LYS A 82 3.59 34.16 -15.45
C LYS A 82 2.49 33.10 -15.51
N LYS A 83 2.61 32.02 -14.74
CA LYS A 83 1.49 31.09 -14.51
C LYS A 83 0.56 31.67 -13.46
N PHE A 84 -0.73 31.75 -13.77
CA PHE A 84 -1.77 31.98 -12.76
C PHE A 84 -1.76 30.80 -11.78
N LYS A 85 -1.88 31.07 -10.47
CA LYS A 85 -2.02 30.00 -9.47
C LYS A 85 -3.36 29.30 -9.71
N VAL A 86 -3.33 28.13 -10.32
CA VAL A 86 -4.48 27.24 -10.39
C VAL A 86 -4.57 26.53 -9.04
N GLN A 87 -5.68 26.71 -8.32
CA GLN A 87 -5.94 25.96 -7.09
C GLN A 87 -6.38 24.54 -7.44
N ARG A 88 -6.00 23.57 -6.58
CA ARG A 88 -6.57 22.22 -6.64
C ARG A 88 -8.10 22.31 -6.61
N SER A 89 -8.77 21.51 -7.42
CA SER A 89 -10.24 21.46 -7.40
C SER A 89 -10.73 21.07 -5.99
N ALA A 90 -11.85 21.67 -5.58
CA ALA A 90 -12.59 21.23 -4.39
C ALA A 90 -13.15 19.81 -4.59
N ALA A 91 -13.46 19.44 -5.84
CA ALA A 91 -13.85 18.10 -6.22
C ALA A 91 -12.65 17.14 -6.13
N LYS A 92 -12.82 16.08 -5.35
CA LYS A 92 -11.85 15.03 -5.09
C LYS A 92 -12.58 13.74 -4.72
N VAL A 93 -11.99 12.61 -5.09
CA VAL A 93 -12.44 11.29 -4.67
C VAL A 93 -11.37 10.63 -3.83
N MET A 94 -11.76 9.73 -2.93
CA MET A 94 -10.81 8.92 -2.17
C MET A 94 -10.69 7.56 -2.85
N ALA A 95 -9.46 7.20 -3.22
CA ALA A 95 -9.15 5.90 -3.79
C ALA A 95 -8.51 5.03 -2.72
N THR A 96 -9.13 3.88 -2.42
CA THR A 96 -8.52 2.81 -1.62
C THR A 96 -7.91 1.80 -2.59
N VAL A 97 -6.61 1.54 -2.45
CA VAL A 97 -5.88 0.63 -3.34
C VAL A 97 -5.29 -0.52 -2.53
N PHE A 98 -5.65 -1.75 -2.89
CA PHE A 98 -5.03 -2.97 -2.37
C PHE A 98 -4.20 -3.65 -3.45
N TRP A 99 -2.97 -4.02 -3.11
CA TRP A 99 -2.02 -4.62 -4.04
C TRP A 99 -1.04 -5.57 -3.33
N ASP A 100 -0.43 -6.46 -4.10
CA ASP A 100 0.63 -7.37 -3.65
C ASP A 100 1.82 -7.31 -4.61
N ALA A 101 2.83 -8.17 -4.42
CA ALA A 101 4.01 -8.21 -5.28
C ALA A 101 3.71 -8.50 -6.77
N LYS A 102 2.48 -8.92 -7.11
CA LYS A 102 2.05 -9.21 -8.48
C LYS A 102 1.21 -8.09 -9.10
N GLY A 103 0.86 -7.05 -8.34
CA GLY A 103 0.10 -5.89 -8.82
C GLY A 103 -1.21 -5.62 -8.10
N VAL A 104 -2.01 -4.72 -8.67
CA VAL A 104 -3.25 -4.24 -8.04
C VAL A 104 -4.32 -5.33 -7.99
N ILE A 105 -4.82 -5.59 -6.78
CA ILE A 105 -5.91 -6.52 -6.50
C ILE A 105 -7.24 -5.78 -6.59
N LEU A 106 -7.38 -4.68 -5.86
CA LEU A 106 -8.60 -3.87 -5.81
C LEU A 106 -8.28 -2.38 -5.84
N LEU A 107 -9.00 -1.63 -6.68
CA LEU A 107 -9.15 -0.19 -6.60
C LEU A 107 -10.61 0.08 -6.26
N ASP A 108 -10.88 0.56 -5.05
CA ASP A 108 -12.22 0.98 -4.60
C ASP A 108 -12.26 2.51 -4.51
N ILE A 109 -13.25 3.10 -5.17
CA ILE A 109 -13.44 4.56 -5.18
C ILE A 109 -14.57 4.89 -4.23
N LEU A 110 -14.28 5.78 -3.29
CA LEU A 110 -15.28 6.43 -2.47
C LEU A 110 -15.67 7.76 -3.13
N PRO A 111 -16.93 7.88 -3.61
CA PRO A 111 -17.41 9.10 -4.24
C PRO A 111 -17.35 10.30 -3.31
N GLN A 112 -17.34 11.50 -3.88
CA GLN A 112 -17.26 12.74 -3.13
C GLN A 112 -18.41 12.86 -2.09
N GLY A 113 -18.06 13.33 -0.89
CA GLY A 113 -19.02 13.60 0.19
C GLY A 113 -19.35 12.40 1.07
N GLN A 114 -18.80 11.22 0.79
CA GLN A 114 -18.88 10.06 1.68
C GLN A 114 -17.64 9.94 2.58
N CYS A 115 -17.81 9.34 3.76
CA CYS A 115 -16.73 9.02 4.68
C CYS A 115 -16.58 7.50 4.78
N ILE A 116 -15.34 7.01 4.87
CA ILE A 116 -15.09 5.62 5.24
C ILE A 116 -15.44 5.47 6.73
N ASN A 117 -16.58 4.87 6.99
CA ASN A 117 -16.90 4.32 8.31
C ASN A 117 -16.60 2.82 8.32
N ALA A 118 -16.67 2.20 9.50
CA ALA A 118 -16.32 0.79 9.64
C ALA A 118 -17.21 -0.15 8.80
N ALA A 119 -18.51 0.16 8.65
CA ALA A 119 -19.42 -0.65 7.83
C ALA A 119 -19.06 -0.57 6.33
N ARG A 120 -18.70 0.63 5.86
CA ARG A 120 -18.20 0.82 4.49
C ARG A 120 -16.89 0.07 4.29
N TYR A 121 -15.98 0.13 5.25
CA TYR A 121 -14.71 -0.59 5.20
C TYR A 121 -14.92 -2.11 5.13
N CYS A 122 -15.81 -2.70 5.94
CA CYS A 122 -16.17 -4.12 5.82
C CYS A 122 -16.71 -4.47 4.42
N SER A 123 -17.51 -3.59 3.81
CA SER A 123 -18.00 -3.77 2.43
C SER A 123 -16.87 -3.72 1.40
N THR A 124 -15.81 -2.95 1.67
CA THR A 124 -14.58 -2.94 0.86
C THR A 124 -13.77 -4.22 1.06
N LEU A 125 -13.69 -4.75 2.28
CA LEU A 125 -13.05 -6.04 2.56
C LEU A 125 -13.76 -7.22 1.90
N ASP A 126 -15.10 -7.22 1.85
CA ASP A 126 -15.86 -8.23 1.08
C ASP A 126 -15.49 -8.17 -0.41
N ARG A 127 -15.42 -6.97 -0.98
CA ARG A 127 -14.99 -6.77 -2.38
C ARG A 127 -13.54 -7.17 -2.61
N LEU A 128 -12.66 -6.91 -1.64
CA LEU A 128 -11.26 -7.32 -1.68
C LEU A 128 -11.13 -8.84 -1.67
N LYS A 129 -11.84 -9.52 -0.78
CA LYS A 129 -11.87 -10.99 -0.71
C LYS A 129 -12.29 -11.61 -2.05
N GLU A 130 -13.33 -11.06 -2.67
CA GLU A 130 -13.77 -11.49 -4.00
C GLU A 130 -12.74 -11.18 -5.10
N ALA A 131 -12.05 -10.05 -5.02
CA ALA A 131 -10.96 -9.71 -5.94
C ALA A 131 -9.77 -10.66 -5.79
N ILE A 132 -9.37 -11.01 -4.55
CA ILE A 132 -8.31 -12.00 -4.27
C ILE A 132 -8.71 -13.35 -4.86
N ARG A 133 -9.95 -13.81 -4.62
CA ARG A 133 -10.45 -15.09 -5.14
C ARG A 133 -10.28 -15.20 -6.66
N ARG A 134 -10.52 -14.11 -7.39
CA ARG A 134 -10.41 -14.07 -8.85
C ARG A 134 -8.97 -13.87 -9.34
N LYS A 135 -8.25 -12.91 -8.78
CA LYS A 135 -6.94 -12.45 -9.29
C LYS A 135 -5.76 -13.24 -8.71
N ARG A 136 -5.95 -13.95 -7.60
CA ARG A 136 -4.91 -14.70 -6.87
C ARG A 136 -5.42 -16.08 -6.44
N PRO A 137 -5.61 -17.03 -7.37
CA PRO A 137 -6.03 -18.39 -7.02
C PRO A 137 -5.11 -19.03 -5.96
N GLY A 138 -5.70 -19.66 -4.94
CA GLY A 138 -4.96 -20.29 -3.84
C GLY A 138 -4.54 -19.34 -2.71
N PHE A 139 -4.54 -18.03 -2.91
CA PHE A 139 -4.10 -17.05 -1.91
C PHE A 139 -4.92 -17.10 -0.61
N LEU A 140 -6.25 -17.17 -0.73
CA LEU A 140 -7.15 -17.33 0.43
C LEU A 140 -6.91 -18.61 1.22
N ARG A 141 -6.36 -19.67 0.61
CA ARG A 141 -6.07 -20.94 1.29
C ARG A 141 -4.74 -20.91 2.05
N ARG A 142 -3.75 -20.19 1.52
CA ARG A 142 -2.44 -20.00 2.18
C ARG A 142 -2.52 -19.07 3.39
N GLY A 143 -3.51 -18.18 3.39
CA GLY A 143 -3.70 -17.15 4.41
C GLY A 143 -3.47 -15.76 3.81
N VAL A 144 -4.18 -14.78 4.34
CA VAL A 144 -4.05 -13.37 3.92
C VAL A 144 -3.47 -12.59 5.08
N VAL A 145 -2.37 -11.89 4.81
CA VAL A 145 -1.70 -11.02 5.77
C VAL A 145 -1.84 -9.58 5.28
N PRO A 146 -2.92 -8.87 5.61
CA PRO A 146 -3.07 -7.49 5.18
C PRO A 146 -2.18 -6.54 6.00
N GLN A 147 -1.60 -5.55 5.33
CA GLN A 147 -0.94 -4.39 5.94
C GLN A 147 -1.69 -3.12 5.51
N TYR A 148 -2.16 -2.35 6.49
CA TYR A 148 -2.76 -1.02 6.31
C TYR A 148 -2.50 -0.19 7.57
N ASP A 149 -2.82 1.10 7.51
CA ASP A 149 -2.64 2.01 8.65
C ASP A 149 -3.61 1.70 9.80
N ASN A 150 -3.37 2.34 10.95
CA ASN A 150 -4.20 2.17 12.15
C ASN A 150 -5.41 3.11 12.19
N ALA A 151 -5.98 3.50 11.04
CA ALA A 151 -7.15 4.38 11.02
C ALA A 151 -8.33 3.81 11.81
N THR A 152 -9.18 4.70 12.34
CA THR A 152 -10.33 4.32 13.20
C THR A 152 -11.26 3.27 12.58
N PRO A 153 -11.60 3.30 11.27
CA PRO A 153 -12.40 2.24 10.66
C PRO A 153 -11.71 0.87 10.68
N HIS A 154 -10.39 0.82 10.67
CA HIS A 154 -9.61 -0.42 10.64
C HIS A 154 -9.55 -1.10 12.02
N SER A 155 -9.54 -0.29 13.09
CA SER A 155 -9.53 -0.75 14.48
C SER A 155 -10.92 -0.98 15.08
N ALA A 156 -11.99 -0.61 14.36
CA ALA A 156 -13.37 -0.80 14.83
C ALA A 156 -13.72 -2.28 15.06
N ASN A 157 -14.52 -2.57 16.10
CA ASN A 157 -14.90 -3.93 16.49
C ASN A 157 -15.52 -4.74 15.34
N VAL A 158 -16.39 -4.12 14.53
CA VAL A 158 -17.00 -4.80 13.37
C VAL A 158 -15.97 -5.24 12.33
N THR A 159 -14.91 -4.45 12.14
CA THR A 159 -13.80 -4.78 11.23
C THR A 159 -12.95 -5.91 11.81
N GLN A 160 -12.63 -5.86 13.11
CA GLN A 160 -11.88 -6.90 13.79
C GLN A 160 -12.62 -8.25 13.78
N GLN A 161 -13.94 -8.25 13.99
CA GLN A 161 -14.78 -9.44 13.86
C GLN A 161 -14.81 -9.99 12.43
N TRP A 162 -14.84 -9.11 11.43
CA TRP A 162 -14.78 -9.52 10.02
C TRP A 162 -13.47 -10.25 9.73
N LEU A 163 -12.34 -9.70 10.18
CA LEU A 163 -11.00 -10.29 9.98
C LEU A 163 -10.87 -11.63 10.69
N GLN A 164 -11.33 -11.70 11.94
CA GLN A 164 -11.33 -12.95 12.71
C GLN A 164 -12.18 -14.03 12.04
N ARG A 165 -13.37 -13.67 11.55
CA ARG A 165 -14.28 -14.60 10.86
C ARG A 165 -13.63 -15.26 9.63
N TYR A 166 -12.75 -14.54 8.94
CA TYR A 166 -12.07 -15.05 7.74
C TYR A 166 -10.63 -15.48 7.98
N GLY A 167 -10.14 -15.43 9.23
CA GLY A 167 -8.79 -15.83 9.59
C GLY A 167 -7.70 -14.96 8.96
N TRP A 168 -7.97 -13.67 8.75
CA TRP A 168 -6.98 -12.74 8.19
C TRP A 168 -6.17 -12.12 9.32
N GLU A 169 -4.86 -12.36 9.32
CA GLU A 169 -3.94 -11.86 10.33
C GLU A 169 -3.35 -10.52 9.89
N ILE A 170 -3.69 -9.42 10.58
CA ILE A 170 -3.15 -8.11 10.24
C ILE A 170 -1.65 -8.06 10.55
N LEU A 171 -0.86 -7.58 9.59
CA LEU A 171 0.54 -7.28 9.82
C LEU A 171 0.65 -6.07 10.76
N PRO A 172 1.37 -6.16 11.89
CA PRO A 172 1.51 -5.03 12.80
C PRO A 172 2.17 -3.84 12.09
N HIS A 173 1.60 -2.65 12.26
CA HIS A 173 2.10 -1.41 11.68
C HIS A 173 2.24 -0.33 12.77
N PRO A 174 3.41 0.32 12.91
CA PRO A 174 3.59 1.39 13.89
C PRO A 174 2.78 2.64 13.53
N ALA A 175 2.38 3.41 14.53
CA ALA A 175 1.70 4.68 14.29
C ALA A 175 2.60 5.66 13.52
N HIS A 176 2.00 6.55 12.72
CA HIS A 176 2.69 7.63 12.00
C HIS A 176 3.90 7.17 11.17
N SER A 177 3.80 6.03 10.50
CA SER A 177 4.94 5.39 9.84
C SER A 177 4.76 5.17 8.32
N PRO A 178 4.48 6.24 7.54
CA PRO A 178 4.27 6.13 6.09
C PRO A 178 5.52 5.65 5.35
N ASP A 179 6.71 5.88 5.91
CA ASP A 179 7.98 5.37 5.40
C ASP A 179 8.16 3.85 5.54
N LEU A 180 7.26 3.18 6.27
CA LEU A 180 7.19 1.72 6.42
C LEU A 180 5.93 1.12 5.76
N ALA A 181 5.11 1.93 5.08
CA ALA A 181 3.92 1.49 4.35
C ALA A 181 4.20 1.53 2.83
N PRO A 182 4.12 0.39 2.11
CA PRO A 182 4.45 0.35 0.68
C PRO A 182 3.61 1.30 -0.17
N SER A 183 2.32 1.45 0.12
CA SER A 183 1.45 2.38 -0.61
C SER A 183 1.97 3.82 -0.54
N ASP A 184 2.41 4.27 0.63
CA ASP A 184 2.96 5.61 0.85
C ASP A 184 4.36 5.79 0.24
N PHE A 185 5.31 4.92 0.61
CA PHE A 185 6.69 5.14 0.19
C PHE A 185 6.93 4.78 -1.29
N HIS A 186 6.12 3.91 -1.89
CA HIS A 186 6.36 3.39 -3.24
C HIS A 186 5.28 3.78 -4.25
N LEU A 187 4.01 3.56 -3.94
CA LEU A 187 2.92 3.64 -4.94
C LEU A 187 2.41 5.07 -5.19
N PHE A 188 2.10 5.81 -4.13
CA PHE A 188 1.40 7.08 -4.26
C PHE A 188 2.27 8.24 -4.75
N GLY A 189 3.59 8.18 -4.56
CA GLY A 189 4.52 9.16 -5.11
C GLY A 189 4.49 9.20 -6.65
N PRO A 190 4.75 8.07 -7.33
CA PRO A 190 4.55 7.91 -8.78
C PRO A 190 3.14 8.28 -9.26
N LEU A 191 2.09 7.83 -8.56
CA LEU A 191 0.71 8.17 -8.93
C LEU A 191 0.48 9.69 -8.96
N LYS A 192 0.89 10.39 -7.89
CA LYS A 192 0.74 11.85 -7.79
C LYS A 192 1.53 12.60 -8.85
N ARG A 193 2.67 12.05 -9.29
CA ARG A 193 3.45 12.61 -10.40
C ARG A 193 2.75 12.40 -11.74
N HIS A 194 2.18 11.22 -11.97
CA HIS A 194 1.40 10.92 -13.17
C HIS A 194 0.21 11.86 -13.33
N LEU A 195 -0.56 12.04 -12.25
CA LEU A 195 -1.71 12.95 -12.24
C LEU A 195 -1.31 14.44 -12.28
N GLY A 196 -0.03 14.77 -12.11
CA GLY A 196 0.45 16.14 -12.08
C GLY A 196 0.23 16.85 -13.42
N GLY A 197 -0.51 17.95 -13.40
CA GLY A 197 -0.87 18.73 -14.59
C GLY A 197 -2.13 18.26 -15.30
N MET A 198 -2.74 17.15 -14.87
CA MET A 198 -3.99 16.66 -15.43
C MET A 198 -5.21 17.39 -14.83
N ALA A 199 -6.21 17.61 -15.68
CA ALA A 199 -7.51 18.13 -15.31
C ALA A 199 -8.61 17.28 -15.96
N PHE A 200 -9.57 16.84 -15.15
CA PHE A 200 -10.71 16.03 -15.55
C PHE A 200 -12.00 16.83 -15.34
N GLU A 201 -12.93 16.74 -16.30
CA GLU A 201 -14.22 17.43 -16.19
C GLU A 201 -15.19 16.68 -15.26
N ILE A 202 -15.13 15.35 -15.26
CA ILE A 202 -16.00 14.47 -14.47
C ILE A 202 -15.20 13.40 -13.70
N GLU A 203 -15.80 12.86 -12.63
CA GLU A 203 -15.16 11.83 -11.79
C GLU A 203 -14.83 10.56 -12.58
N ASP A 204 -15.68 10.16 -13.54
CA ASP A 204 -15.50 8.92 -14.31
C ASP A 204 -14.24 8.94 -15.18
N ASP A 205 -13.85 10.10 -15.70
CA ASP A 205 -12.61 10.25 -16.48
C ASP A 205 -11.38 10.06 -15.58
N LEU A 206 -11.41 10.65 -14.38
CA LEU A 206 -10.35 10.46 -13.39
C LEU A 206 -10.26 8.97 -12.97
N ILE A 207 -11.39 8.31 -12.73
CA ILE A 207 -11.42 6.89 -12.35
C ILE A 207 -10.88 6.02 -13.49
N SER A 208 -11.22 6.35 -14.74
CA SER A 208 -10.71 5.65 -15.92
C SER A 208 -9.20 5.82 -16.07
N GLU A 209 -8.68 7.03 -15.85
CA GLU A 209 -7.24 7.29 -15.89
C GLU A 209 -6.49 6.57 -14.76
N LEU A 210 -7.04 6.53 -13.55
CA LEU A 210 -6.46 5.76 -12.45
C LEU A 210 -6.34 4.28 -12.81
N ARG A 211 -7.41 3.69 -13.35
CA ARG A 211 -7.40 2.28 -13.78
C ARG A 211 -6.36 2.05 -14.86
N ASN A 212 -6.34 2.89 -15.89
CA ASN A 212 -5.36 2.83 -16.97
C ASN A 212 -3.93 2.92 -16.43
N TRP A 213 -3.65 3.84 -15.51
CA TRP A 213 -2.33 3.97 -14.92
C TRP A 213 -1.91 2.70 -14.17
N PHE A 214 -2.77 2.17 -13.30
CA PHE A 214 -2.47 0.94 -12.55
C PHE A 214 -2.30 -0.29 -13.43
N ASP A 215 -3.11 -0.43 -14.49
CA ASP A 215 -3.07 -1.57 -15.41
C ASP A 215 -1.80 -1.58 -16.28
N ASN A 216 -1.15 -0.42 -16.45
CA ASN A 216 0.10 -0.28 -17.20
C ASN A 216 1.37 -0.35 -16.33
N LEU A 217 1.26 -0.53 -15.01
CA LEU A 217 2.42 -0.72 -14.14
C LEU A 217 2.99 -2.14 -14.30
N ASP A 218 4.31 -2.22 -14.42
CA ASP A 218 5.02 -3.50 -14.53
C ASP A 218 4.94 -4.30 -13.22
N VAL A 219 4.92 -5.64 -13.31
CA VAL A 219 4.97 -6.52 -12.14
C VAL A 219 6.21 -6.24 -11.26
N ASP A 220 7.34 -5.91 -11.88
CA ASP A 220 8.59 -5.60 -11.19
C ASP A 220 8.48 -4.32 -10.36
N PHE A 221 7.66 -3.35 -10.78
CA PHE A 221 7.35 -2.18 -9.96
C PHE A 221 6.76 -2.62 -8.62
N PHE A 222 5.80 -3.53 -8.61
CA PHE A 222 5.17 -3.99 -7.37
C PHE A 222 6.10 -4.88 -6.53
N ARG A 223 6.86 -5.78 -7.16
CA ARG A 223 7.86 -6.61 -6.47
C ARG A 223 8.90 -5.75 -5.73
N VAL A 224 9.42 -4.72 -6.39
CA VAL A 224 10.37 -3.77 -5.77
C VAL A 224 9.75 -3.10 -4.55
N GLY A 225 8.49 -2.66 -4.65
CA GLY A 225 7.77 -2.03 -3.55
C GLY A 225 7.63 -2.94 -2.33
N ILE A 226 7.19 -4.19 -2.53
CA ILE A 226 7.03 -5.16 -1.44
C ILE A 226 8.39 -5.55 -0.86
N ASN A 227 9.37 -5.91 -1.69
CA ASN A 227 10.68 -6.39 -1.24
C ASN A 227 11.50 -5.31 -0.52
N SER A 228 11.20 -4.03 -0.77
CA SER A 228 11.84 -2.92 -0.05
C SER A 228 11.52 -2.89 1.45
N LEU A 229 10.45 -3.57 1.89
CA LEU A 229 10.05 -3.63 3.31
C LEU A 229 11.16 -4.14 4.22
N LEU A 230 11.85 -5.23 3.85
CA LEU A 230 12.94 -5.78 4.66
C LEU A 230 14.02 -4.74 4.95
N SER A 231 14.53 -4.11 3.89
CA SER A 231 15.56 -3.09 4.02
C SER A 231 15.09 -1.86 4.81
N ARG A 232 13.80 -1.52 4.74
CA ARG A 232 13.21 -0.40 5.47
C ARG A 232 13.04 -0.71 6.94
N TRP A 233 12.57 -1.91 7.30
CA TRP A 233 12.52 -2.35 8.69
C TRP A 233 13.92 -2.40 9.32
N GLN A 234 14.91 -2.90 8.59
CA GLN A 234 16.30 -2.90 9.07
C GLN A 234 16.81 -1.47 9.31
N LYS A 235 16.65 -0.57 8.34
CA LYS A 235 17.04 0.85 8.50
C LYS A 235 16.31 1.52 9.65
N CYS A 236 15.03 1.19 9.88
CA CYS A 236 14.29 1.74 11.01
C CYS A 236 14.94 1.37 12.35
N ILE A 237 15.43 0.13 12.48
CA ILE A 237 16.17 -0.33 13.66
C ILE A 237 17.52 0.38 13.78
N ASP A 238 18.27 0.44 12.68
CA ASP A 238 19.60 1.06 12.64
C ASP A 238 19.55 2.56 12.99
N LEU A 239 18.44 3.22 12.66
CA LEU A 239 18.15 4.62 12.97
C LEU A 239 17.41 4.79 14.31
N TYR A 240 17.36 3.77 15.17
CA TYR A 240 16.71 3.82 16.49
C TYR A 240 15.25 4.32 16.43
N GLY A 241 14.51 3.92 15.39
CA GLY A 241 13.12 4.26 15.20
C GLY A 241 12.86 5.59 14.50
N ASP A 242 13.90 6.33 14.10
CA ASP A 242 13.72 7.54 13.27
C ASP A 242 13.19 7.22 11.86
N ASN A 243 12.84 8.28 11.13
CA ASN A 243 12.30 8.15 9.77
C ASN A 243 13.35 7.57 8.81
N VAL A 244 12.93 6.60 8.02
CA VAL A 244 13.69 6.00 6.93
C VAL A 244 13.45 6.86 5.68
N GLU A 245 14.16 7.98 5.59
CA GLU A 245 14.05 8.88 4.43
C GLU A 245 14.45 8.19 3.10
N LYS A 246 14.02 8.81 1.99
CA LYS A 246 14.32 8.44 0.60
C LYS A 246 15.62 9.06 0.13
#